data_AF-A0A3G3GR42-F1
#
_entry.id   AF-A0A3G3GR42-F1
#
_cell.length_a   1.000
_cell.length_b   1.000
_cell.length_c   1.000
_cell.angle_alpha   90.00
_cell.angle_beta   90.00
_cell.angle_gamma   90.00
#
_symmetry.space_group_name_H-M   'P 1'
#
loop_
_entity.id
_entity.type
_entity.pdbx_description
1 polymer ?
#
loop_
_entity_poly.entity_id
_entity_poly.type
_entity_poly.pdbx_seq_one_letter_code
_entity_poly.pdbx_strand_id
1 'polypeptide(L)'
;MEELIKAILIQLFILSLISERITNFIKLNLQTIIERYGSKSLSDRLGNLRNRESTEDKEKQRERGILNWAIVVSILVSNAVAADLFYLMTDGKLQSQWEFSSMLGYCLTGLFISLGSKFWHDLLDIVLYTSNLKRKLADTTQFQQIDRIEQVDEFVNLFPSQVAQMALVQWKEQISSDELSNVMRVNSAVRRIDGQLKPCLYVYLKDEHIPQNFNFNVLTKTGLNQPVHIIWIPRSAFPKPHLKSGDSVKLRSSLANGTLCCFLKKPNGKSVFALTCRHVFNPIPSNIQRFLENPKPVTSNGSKIGEWTYEQMDEQFDMALVKMNETSSIDPAPPFSKSVHQTFSDSDIRSMNVSVITKNGFKMGKLIAIHRNTSIPFDYDGDIHDFVGLLEFSQTDATESGRTITEKGDSGAMVFDSNTKNPVGMIIGGNDTSSFAIPLVDILEQLKTEIFFSPQIDA
;
A
#
# COMPACT_ATOMS: atom_id res chain seq x y z
N MET A 1 1.25 -14.89 -17.65
CA MET A 1 1.02 -14.32 -18.99
C MET A 1 0.42 -12.91 -18.90
N GLU A 2 -0.69 -12.71 -18.19
CA GLU A 2 -1.31 -11.37 -18.05
C GLU A 2 -0.39 -10.34 -17.39
N GLU A 3 0.21 -10.68 -16.24
CA GLU A 3 1.17 -9.79 -15.55
C GLU A 3 2.42 -9.48 -16.39
N LEU A 4 2.88 -10.46 -17.18
CA LEU A 4 3.98 -10.27 -18.13
C LEU A 4 3.62 -9.26 -19.22
N ILE A 5 2.42 -9.36 -19.80
CA ILE A 5 1.94 -8.41 -20.81
C ILE A 5 1.86 -7.00 -20.22
N LYS A 6 1.30 -6.84 -19.01
CA LYS A 6 1.23 -5.54 -18.33
C LYS A 6 2.63 -4.94 -18.11
N ALA A 7 3.58 -5.75 -17.64
CA ALA A 7 4.96 -5.31 -17.43
C ALA A 7 5.62 -4.82 -18.73
N ILE A 8 5.46 -5.58 -19.82
CA ILE A 8 5.98 -5.21 -21.15
C ILE A 8 5.35 -3.90 -21.63
N LEU A 9 4.03 -3.74 -21.50
CA LEU A 9 3.34 -2.51 -21.91
C LEU A 9 3.80 -1.29 -21.13
N ILE A 10 3.98 -1.41 -19.81
CA ILE A 10 4.49 -0.32 -18.97
C ILE A 10 5.91 0.08 -19.40
N GLN A 11 6.78 -0.91 -19.66
CA GLN A 11 8.14 -0.64 -20.11
C GLN A 11 8.16 0.05 -21.49
N LEU A 12 7.39 -0.45 -22.46
CA LEU A 12 7.28 0.16 -23.79
C LEU A 12 6.68 1.57 -23.73
N PHE A 13 5.71 1.80 -22.86
CA PHE A 13 5.15 3.13 -22.60
C PHE A 13 6.21 4.11 -22.09
N ILE A 14 6.97 3.74 -21.06
CA ILE A 14 8.04 4.58 -20.50
C ILE A 14 9.11 4.88 -21.56
N LEU A 15 9.54 3.87 -22.31
CA LEU A 15 10.53 4.04 -23.37
C LEU A 15 10.02 4.93 -24.51
N SER A 16 8.73 4.87 -24.84
CA SER A 16 8.11 5.75 -25.83
C SER A 16 8.12 7.22 -25.39
N LEU A 17 7.89 7.52 -24.11
CA LEU A 17 7.99 8.88 -23.57
C LEU A 17 9.42 9.41 -23.67
N ILE A 18 10.42 8.58 -23.34
CA ILE A 18 11.83 8.95 -23.45
C ILE A 18 12.19 9.21 -24.93
N SER A 19 11.82 8.29 -25.82
CA SER A 19 12.09 8.42 -27.25
C SER A 19 11.42 9.66 -27.86
N GLU A 20 10.21 10.01 -27.43
CA GLU A 20 9.51 11.22 -27.86
C GLU A 20 10.28 12.49 -27.43
N ARG A 21 10.77 12.54 -26.19
CA ARG A 21 11.57 13.68 -25.70
C ARG A 21 12.89 13.83 -26.45
N ILE A 22 13.58 12.73 -26.72
CA ILE A 22 14.84 12.73 -27.48
C ILE A 22 14.58 13.12 -28.94
N THR A 23 13.52 12.61 -29.55
CA THR A 23 13.12 12.97 -30.92
C THR A 23 12.82 14.47 -31.03
N ASN A 24 12.07 15.02 -30.07
CA ASN A 24 11.80 16.46 -30.00
C ASN A 24 13.07 17.29 -29.78
N PHE A 25 13.97 16.82 -28.92
CA PHE A 25 15.27 17.47 -28.70
C PHE A 25 16.12 17.48 -29.97
N ILE A 26 16.21 16.35 -30.67
CA ILE A 26 16.94 16.23 -31.95
C ILE A 26 16.29 17.12 -33.00
N LYS A 27 14.96 17.08 -33.15
CA LYS A 27 14.23 17.95 -34.08
C LYS A 27 14.55 19.43 -33.91
N LEU A 28 14.68 19.91 -32.66
CA LEU A 28 14.98 21.31 -32.36
C LEU A 28 16.47 21.66 -32.53
N ASN A 29 17.36 20.81 -32.05
CA ASN A 29 18.79 21.10 -31.99
C ASN A 29 19.55 20.68 -33.25
N LEU A 30 19.17 19.58 -33.88
CA LEU A 30 19.84 19.05 -35.07
C LEU A 30 19.75 20.04 -36.23
N GLN A 31 18.59 20.67 -36.43
CA GLN A 31 18.44 21.71 -37.45
C GLN A 31 19.36 22.91 -37.17
N THR A 32 19.45 23.36 -35.91
CA THR A 32 20.35 24.45 -35.52
C THR A 32 21.83 24.09 -35.73
N ILE A 33 22.22 22.84 -35.45
CA ILE A 33 23.59 22.36 -35.66
C ILE A 33 23.91 22.25 -37.14
N ILE A 34 23.00 21.74 -37.96
CA ILE A 34 23.17 21.62 -39.42
C ILE A 34 23.25 23.00 -40.06
N GLU A 35 22.41 23.95 -39.65
CA GLU A 35 22.48 25.34 -40.14
C GLU A 35 23.81 26.01 -39.80
N ARG A 36 24.40 25.68 -38.65
CA ARG A 36 25.63 26.31 -38.16
C ARG A 36 26.93 25.66 -38.65
N TYR A 37 26.93 24.35 -38.84
CA TYR A 37 28.14 23.55 -39.13
C TYR A 37 28.00 22.59 -40.31
N GLY A 38 26.79 22.40 -40.84
CA GLY A 38 26.49 21.39 -41.86
C GLY A 38 26.78 21.85 -43.29
N SER A 39 27.10 20.89 -44.16
CA SER A 39 27.13 21.09 -45.60
C SER A 39 25.71 21.34 -46.14
N LYS A 40 25.58 22.28 -47.09
CA LYS A 40 24.31 22.63 -47.75
C LYS A 40 23.58 21.40 -48.31
N SER A 41 24.33 20.42 -48.81
CA SER A 41 23.82 19.13 -49.29
C SER A 41 23.12 18.29 -48.21
N LEU A 42 23.59 18.35 -46.97
CA LEU A 42 23.01 17.61 -45.85
C LEU A 42 21.72 18.29 -45.35
N SER A 43 21.70 19.62 -45.34
CA SER A 43 20.49 20.41 -45.04
C SER A 43 19.39 20.18 -46.06
N ASP A 44 19.72 20.15 -47.35
CA ASP A 44 18.76 19.90 -48.44
C ASP A 44 18.18 18.47 -48.37
N ARG A 45 18.96 17.47 -47.94
CA ARG A 45 18.50 16.08 -47.78
C ARG A 45 17.62 15.85 -46.56
N LEU A 46 17.88 16.55 -45.46
CA LEU A 46 17.13 16.36 -44.21
C LEU A 46 15.84 17.18 -44.18
N GLY A 47 15.75 18.24 -44.98
CA GLY A 47 14.58 19.10 -45.07
C GLY A 47 14.35 19.91 -43.78
N ASN A 48 13.31 20.74 -43.80
CA ASN A 48 12.89 21.50 -42.63
C ASN A 48 12.06 20.61 -41.70
N LEU A 49 12.63 20.21 -40.56
CA LEU A 49 11.94 19.39 -39.56
C LEU A 49 11.20 20.24 -38.53
N ARG A 50 11.67 21.48 -38.29
CA ARG A 50 11.21 22.34 -37.21
C ARG A 50 9.89 23.03 -37.51
N ASN A 51 9.79 23.71 -38.65
CA ASN A 51 8.65 24.58 -38.95
C ASN A 51 7.66 23.88 -39.89
N ARG A 52 6.37 24.19 -39.73
CA ARG A 52 5.31 23.73 -40.62
C ARG A 52 5.49 24.33 -42.00
N GLU A 53 5.36 23.51 -43.04
CA GLU A 53 5.48 23.96 -44.44
C GLU A 53 4.11 24.40 -44.99
N SER A 54 4.12 25.38 -45.90
CA SER A 54 2.90 25.98 -46.44
C SER A 54 2.22 25.12 -47.52
N THR A 55 2.99 24.30 -48.24
CA THR A 55 2.49 23.42 -49.29
C THR A 55 2.30 22.01 -48.75
N GLU A 56 1.15 21.39 -49.04
CA GLU A 56 0.77 20.06 -48.54
C GLU A 56 1.83 18.99 -48.82
N ASP A 57 2.46 18.98 -50.00
CA ASP A 57 3.49 18.01 -50.36
C ASP A 57 4.75 18.12 -49.50
N LYS A 58 5.18 19.35 -49.19
CA LYS A 58 6.34 19.59 -48.32
C LYS A 58 6.02 19.26 -46.87
N GLU A 59 4.80 19.50 -46.42
CA GLU A 59 4.38 19.12 -45.08
C GLU A 59 4.34 17.59 -44.91
N LYS A 60 3.83 16.85 -45.91
CA LYS A 60 3.90 15.38 -45.92
C LYS A 60 5.33 14.85 -45.91
N GLN A 61 6.25 15.50 -46.64
CA GLN A 61 7.66 15.14 -46.61
C GLN A 61 8.29 15.39 -45.24
N ARG A 62 7.96 16.51 -44.59
CA ARG A 62 8.38 16.81 -43.22
C ARG A 62 7.86 15.80 -42.22
N GLU A 63 6.58 15.45 -42.29
CA GLU A 63 5.97 14.44 -41.42
C GLU A 63 6.66 13.08 -41.55
N ARG A 64 6.96 12.64 -42.78
CA ARG A 64 7.77 11.42 -43.03
C ARG A 64 9.18 11.54 -42.45
N GLY A 65 9.81 12.69 -42.58
CA GLY A 65 11.12 12.97 -41.99
C GLY A 65 11.10 12.83 -40.47
N ILE A 66 10.09 13.40 -39.81
CA ILE A 66 9.91 13.30 -38.36
C ILE A 66 9.66 11.84 -37.94
N LEU A 67 8.81 11.12 -38.67
CA LEU A 67 8.53 9.71 -38.40
C LEU A 67 9.80 8.84 -38.53
N ASN A 68 10.59 9.05 -39.58
CA ASN A 68 11.86 8.33 -39.77
C ASN A 68 12.83 8.61 -38.63
N TRP A 69 12.93 9.86 -38.18
CA TRP A 69 13.74 10.22 -37.03
C TRP A 69 13.23 9.59 -35.73
N ALA A 70 11.91 9.55 -35.52
CA ALA A 70 11.32 8.86 -34.39
C ALA A 70 11.74 7.38 -34.38
N ILE A 71 11.63 6.67 -35.50
CA ILE A 71 12.05 5.26 -35.62
C ILE A 71 13.54 5.10 -35.30
N VAL A 72 14.42 5.90 -35.91
CA VAL A 72 15.87 5.81 -35.68
C VAL A 72 16.21 6.05 -34.22
N VAL A 73 15.63 7.10 -33.62
CA VAL A 73 15.83 7.43 -32.21
C VAL A 73 15.31 6.32 -31.31
N SER A 74 14.13 5.77 -31.59
CA SER A 74 13.57 4.67 -30.82
C SER A 74 14.43 3.40 -30.88
N ILE A 75 15.03 3.08 -32.03
CA ILE A 75 15.98 1.96 -32.16
C ILE A 75 17.27 2.24 -31.37
N LEU A 76 17.79 3.47 -31.42
CA LEU A 76 18.97 3.84 -30.62
C LEU A 76 18.67 3.76 -29.12
N VAL A 77 17.50 4.21 -28.69
CA VAL A 77 17.05 4.12 -27.30
C VAL A 77 16.91 2.67 -26.88
N SER A 78 16.26 1.80 -27.68
CA SER A 78 16.10 0.38 -27.34
C SER A 78 17.44 -0.34 -27.18
N ASN A 79 18.41 -0.05 -28.06
CA ASN A 79 19.77 -0.59 -27.95
C ASN A 79 20.49 -0.06 -26.69
N ALA A 80 20.39 1.24 -26.42
CA ALA A 80 21.09 1.87 -25.28
C ALA A 80 20.62 1.31 -23.92
N VAL A 81 19.34 0.96 -23.81
CA VAL A 81 18.76 0.36 -22.59
C VAL A 81 18.73 -1.17 -22.63
N ALA A 82 19.30 -1.79 -23.67
CA ALA A 82 19.25 -3.24 -23.92
C ALA A 82 17.83 -3.84 -23.85
N ALA A 83 16.82 -3.13 -24.36
CA ALA A 83 15.43 -3.59 -24.39
C ALA A 83 15.16 -4.48 -25.62
N ASP A 84 15.52 -5.75 -25.53
CA ASP A 84 15.23 -6.78 -26.53
C ASP A 84 13.80 -7.32 -26.35
N LEU A 85 12.94 -7.18 -27.36
CA LEU A 85 11.54 -7.64 -27.30
C LEU A 85 11.44 -9.14 -26.98
N PHE A 86 12.33 -9.98 -27.52
CA PHE A 86 12.29 -11.42 -27.25
C PHE A 86 12.69 -11.71 -25.81
N TYR A 87 13.69 -10.97 -25.30
CA TYR A 87 14.09 -11.04 -23.89
C TYR A 87 12.93 -10.65 -22.96
N LEU A 88 12.22 -9.57 -23.31
CA LEU A 88 11.05 -9.11 -22.57
C LEU A 88 9.92 -10.16 -22.57
N MET A 89 9.66 -10.81 -23.70
CA MET A 89 8.60 -11.83 -23.81
C MET A 89 8.95 -13.17 -23.12
N THR A 90 10.23 -13.45 -22.88
CA THR A 90 10.69 -14.72 -22.26
C THR A 90 10.98 -14.58 -20.77
N ASP A 91 10.54 -13.49 -20.15
CA ASP A 91 10.73 -13.21 -18.71
C ASP A 91 12.22 -13.25 -18.31
N GLY A 92 13.07 -12.74 -19.20
CA GLY A 92 14.51 -12.67 -19.01
C GLY A 92 15.27 -13.99 -19.08
N LYS A 93 14.63 -15.08 -19.54
CA LYS A 93 15.24 -16.42 -19.63
C LYS A 93 16.01 -16.69 -20.92
N LEU A 94 16.15 -15.72 -21.82
CA LEU A 94 16.95 -15.86 -23.03
C LEU A 94 18.45 -15.93 -22.70
N GLN A 95 18.94 -17.15 -22.52
CA GLN A 95 20.37 -17.50 -22.57
C GLN A 95 20.78 -17.68 -24.03
N SER A 96 21.20 -16.59 -24.68
CA SER A 96 22.17 -16.64 -25.78
C SER A 96 22.68 -15.23 -26.04
N GLN A 97 23.93 -14.99 -25.65
CA GLN A 97 24.64 -13.73 -25.88
C GLN A 97 25.04 -13.71 -27.37
N TRP A 98 24.48 -12.78 -28.15
CA TRP A 98 24.86 -12.44 -29.54
C TRP A 98 24.35 -13.33 -30.69
N GLU A 99 23.07 -13.68 -30.68
CA GLU A 99 22.40 -14.15 -31.89
C GLU A 99 21.70 -12.99 -32.63
N PHE A 100 21.62 -13.09 -33.95
CA PHE A 100 20.88 -12.18 -34.85
C PHE A 100 19.46 -11.84 -34.33
N SER A 101 18.89 -12.73 -33.51
CA SER A 101 17.65 -12.56 -32.76
C SER A 101 17.63 -11.29 -31.90
N SER A 102 18.70 -10.97 -31.16
CA SER A 102 18.71 -9.78 -30.30
C SER A 102 18.78 -8.47 -31.09
N MET A 103 19.52 -8.44 -32.21
CA MET A 103 19.52 -7.28 -33.09
C MET A 103 18.11 -7.03 -33.66
N LEU A 104 17.44 -8.10 -34.09
CA LEU A 104 16.07 -8.03 -34.57
C LEU A 104 15.11 -7.63 -33.44
N GLY A 105 15.33 -8.13 -32.22
CA GLY A 105 14.59 -7.78 -31.02
C GLY A 105 14.69 -6.29 -30.68
N TYR A 106 15.88 -5.70 -30.68
CA TYR A 106 16.06 -4.26 -30.48
C TYR A 106 15.40 -3.42 -31.57
N CYS A 107 15.49 -3.86 -32.82
CA CYS A 107 14.83 -3.19 -33.95
C CYS A 107 13.30 -3.23 -33.80
N LEU A 108 12.72 -4.38 -33.45
CA LEU A 108 11.28 -4.51 -33.20
C LEU A 108 10.85 -3.65 -32.01
N THR A 109 11.58 -3.69 -30.89
CA THR A 109 11.32 -2.81 -29.74
C THR A 109 11.36 -1.34 -30.14
N GLY A 110 12.36 -0.93 -30.94
CA GLY A 110 12.46 0.43 -31.45
C GLY A 110 11.25 0.82 -32.32
N LEU A 111 10.80 -0.06 -33.21
CA LEU A 111 9.60 0.17 -34.02
C LEU A 111 8.35 0.33 -33.13
N PHE A 112 8.19 -0.52 -32.11
CA PHE A 112 7.10 -0.42 -31.14
C PHE A 112 7.13 0.89 -30.35
N ILE A 113 8.29 1.29 -29.83
CA ILE A 113 8.49 2.56 -29.13
C ILE A 113 8.12 3.74 -30.05
N SER A 114 8.43 3.66 -31.35
CA SER A 114 8.18 4.74 -32.32
C SER A 114 6.70 5.04 -32.60
N LEU A 115 5.78 4.13 -32.22
CA LEU A 115 4.33 4.36 -32.29
C LEU A 115 3.87 5.51 -31.37
N GLY A 116 4.71 5.89 -30.39
CA GLY A 116 4.51 7.05 -29.54
C GLY A 116 3.70 6.75 -28.27
N SER A 117 3.79 7.68 -27.32
CA SER A 117 3.23 7.54 -25.98
C SER A 117 1.71 7.41 -25.94
N LYS A 118 1.01 8.09 -26.86
CA LYS A 118 -0.45 8.02 -26.98
C LYS A 118 -0.95 6.60 -27.30
N PHE A 119 -0.30 5.91 -28.23
CA PHE A 119 -0.67 4.54 -28.59
C PHE A 119 -0.55 3.59 -27.38
N TRP A 120 0.56 3.68 -26.64
CA TRP A 120 0.81 2.82 -25.49
C TRP A 120 -0.10 3.14 -24.30
N HIS A 121 -0.44 4.42 -24.09
CA HIS A 121 -1.44 4.83 -23.12
C HIS A 121 -2.80 4.19 -23.43
N ASP A 122 -3.29 4.36 -24.67
CA ASP A 122 -4.57 3.79 -25.11
C ASP A 122 -4.57 2.25 -25.00
N LEU A 123 -3.46 1.59 -25.36
CA LEU A 123 -3.34 0.13 -25.23
C LEU A 123 -3.29 -0.34 -23.77
N LEU A 124 -2.60 0.38 -22.90
CA LEU A 124 -2.51 0.08 -21.47
C LEU A 124 -3.90 0.22 -20.82
N ASP A 125 -4.65 1.26 -21.17
CA ASP A 125 -6.03 1.44 -20.73
C ASP A 125 -6.90 0.26 -21.17
N ILE A 126 -6.80 -0.17 -22.44
CA ILE A 126 -7.54 -1.34 -22.95
C ILE A 126 -7.15 -2.62 -22.20
N VAL A 127 -5.87 -2.85 -21.91
CA VAL A 127 -5.43 -4.06 -21.20
C VAL A 127 -5.87 -4.06 -19.74
N LEU A 128 -5.81 -2.92 -19.06
CA LEU A 128 -6.33 -2.80 -17.70
C LEU A 128 -7.85 -2.95 -17.66
N TYR A 129 -8.56 -2.33 -18.61
CA TYR A 129 -10.00 -2.46 -18.75
C TYR A 129 -10.40 -3.91 -19.00
N THR A 130 -9.78 -4.59 -19.97
CA THR A 130 -10.08 -6.00 -20.30
C THR A 130 -9.71 -6.96 -19.16
N SER A 131 -8.62 -6.72 -18.43
CA SER A 131 -8.25 -7.48 -17.22
C SER A 131 -9.31 -7.34 -16.13
N ASN A 132 -9.72 -6.11 -15.84
CA ASN A 132 -10.77 -5.82 -14.86
C ASN A 132 -12.12 -6.42 -15.28
N LEU A 133 -12.48 -6.29 -16.56
CA LEU A 133 -13.70 -6.84 -17.14
C LEU A 133 -13.69 -8.37 -17.08
N LYS A 134 -12.60 -9.04 -17.48
CA LYS A 134 -12.48 -10.50 -17.38
C LYS A 134 -12.64 -10.99 -15.94
N ARG A 135 -12.02 -10.30 -14.97
CA ARG A 135 -12.14 -10.62 -13.56
C ARG A 135 -13.58 -10.45 -13.05
N LYS A 136 -14.26 -9.40 -13.49
CA LYS A 136 -15.65 -9.11 -13.12
C LYS A 136 -16.65 -10.04 -13.80
N LEU A 137 -16.42 -10.42 -15.06
CA LEU A 137 -17.20 -11.42 -15.78
C LEU A 137 -17.06 -12.85 -15.23
N ALA A 138 -15.92 -13.16 -14.59
CA ALA A 138 -15.77 -14.44 -13.90
C ALA A 138 -16.74 -14.59 -12.72
N ASP A 139 -17.25 -13.47 -12.17
CA ASP A 139 -18.34 -13.49 -11.19
C ASP A 139 -19.71 -13.47 -11.91
N THR A 140 -20.11 -14.65 -12.36
CA THR A 140 -21.35 -14.87 -13.13
C THR A 140 -22.61 -14.36 -12.41
N THR A 141 -22.59 -14.24 -11.08
CA THR A 141 -23.78 -13.86 -10.30
C THR A 141 -24.07 -12.36 -10.35
N GLN A 142 -23.03 -11.52 -10.39
CA GLN A 142 -23.19 -10.07 -10.47
C GLN A 142 -23.52 -9.60 -11.89
N PHE A 143 -22.96 -10.27 -12.90
CA PHE A 143 -23.19 -9.88 -14.29
C PHE A 143 -24.63 -10.11 -14.75
N GLN A 144 -25.34 -11.09 -14.18
CA GLN A 144 -26.74 -11.37 -14.50
C GLN A 144 -27.71 -10.25 -14.09
N GLN A 145 -27.28 -9.30 -13.27
CA GLN A 145 -28.11 -8.17 -12.80
C GLN A 145 -27.95 -6.91 -13.67
N ILE A 146 -27.13 -6.98 -14.72
CA ILE A 146 -26.84 -5.84 -15.59
C ILE A 146 -27.75 -5.90 -16.82
N ASP A 147 -28.69 -4.96 -16.89
CA ASP A 147 -29.68 -4.87 -17.97
C ASP A 147 -29.30 -3.82 -19.02
N ARG A 148 -28.37 -2.91 -18.70
CA ARG A 148 -28.01 -1.76 -19.55
C ARG A 148 -26.51 -1.63 -19.75
N ILE A 149 -26.10 -1.08 -20.89
CA ILE A 149 -24.68 -0.87 -21.22
C ILE A 149 -24.01 0.13 -20.26
N GLU A 150 -24.75 1.15 -19.81
CA GLU A 150 -24.24 2.13 -18.84
C GLU A 150 -23.94 1.50 -17.48
N GLN A 151 -24.71 0.48 -17.10
CA GLN A 151 -24.45 -0.31 -15.89
C GLN A 151 -23.20 -1.19 -16.04
N VAL A 152 -22.88 -1.66 -17.26
CA VAL A 152 -21.62 -2.38 -17.51
C VAL A 152 -20.43 -1.45 -17.29
N ASP A 153 -20.47 -0.24 -17.84
CA ASP A 153 -19.37 0.72 -17.70
C ASP A 153 -19.20 1.16 -16.24
N GLU A 154 -20.29 1.49 -15.54
CA GLU A 154 -20.25 1.78 -14.11
C GLU A 154 -19.73 0.59 -13.32
N PHE A 155 -20.22 -0.62 -13.61
CA PHE A 155 -19.78 -1.85 -12.95
C PHE A 155 -18.29 -2.10 -13.16
N VAL A 156 -17.73 -1.91 -14.36
CA VAL A 156 -16.29 -2.12 -14.61
C VAL A 156 -15.44 -1.09 -13.87
N ASN A 157 -15.90 0.16 -13.76
CA ASN A 157 -15.15 1.24 -13.12
C ASN A 157 -15.35 1.34 -11.60
N LEU A 158 -16.36 0.68 -11.03
CA LEU A 158 -16.60 0.67 -9.58
C LEU A 158 -15.54 -0.14 -8.81
N PHE A 159 -14.88 0.52 -7.87
CA PHE A 159 -13.98 -0.12 -6.91
C PHE A 159 -14.73 -0.57 -5.65
N PRO A 160 -14.36 -1.69 -5.01
CA PRO A 160 -15.00 -2.14 -3.77
C PRO A 160 -15.03 -1.07 -2.67
N SER A 161 -13.99 -0.24 -2.57
CA SER A 161 -13.94 0.87 -1.62
C SER A 161 -15.02 1.92 -1.86
N GLN A 162 -15.31 2.24 -3.11
CA GLN A 162 -16.40 3.16 -3.49
C GLN A 162 -17.76 2.54 -3.16
N VAL A 163 -17.95 1.26 -3.47
CA VAL A 163 -19.19 0.53 -3.15
C VAL A 163 -19.44 0.52 -1.63
N ALA A 164 -18.41 0.24 -0.82
CA ALA A 164 -18.53 0.27 0.64
C ALA A 164 -18.84 1.67 1.19
N GLN A 165 -18.25 2.73 0.62
CA GLN A 165 -18.56 4.11 1.01
C GLN A 165 -19.99 4.50 0.64
N MET A 166 -20.44 4.16 -0.57
CA MET A 166 -21.83 4.39 -0.99
C MET A 166 -22.80 3.64 -0.08
N ALA A 167 -22.46 2.42 0.31
CA ALA A 167 -23.26 1.62 1.21
C ALA A 167 -23.39 2.27 2.59
N LEU A 168 -22.31 2.84 3.13
CA LEU A 168 -22.35 3.57 4.39
C LEU A 168 -23.24 4.81 4.32
N VAL A 169 -23.22 5.54 3.20
CA VAL A 169 -24.10 6.70 2.99
C VAL A 169 -25.57 6.26 2.93
N GLN A 170 -25.89 5.27 2.09
CA GLN A 170 -27.26 4.77 1.97
C GLN A 170 -27.77 4.12 3.25
N TRP A 171 -26.90 3.42 4.00
CA TRP A 171 -27.25 2.87 5.31
C TRP A 171 -27.75 3.96 6.26
N LYS A 172 -27.04 5.08 6.33
CA LYS A 172 -27.41 6.22 7.18
C LYS A 172 -28.74 6.86 6.79
N GLU A 173 -29.11 6.78 5.51
CA GLU A 173 -30.35 7.33 4.98
C GLU A 173 -31.53 6.35 5.15
N GLN A 174 -31.29 5.05 5.00
CA GLN A 174 -32.34 4.04 4.88
C GLN A 174 -32.75 3.40 6.18
N ILE A 175 -31.86 3.32 7.18
CA ILE A 175 -32.17 2.58 8.39
C ILE A 175 -32.65 3.50 9.50
N SER A 176 -33.91 3.29 9.90
CA SER A 176 -34.55 3.99 11.00
C SER A 176 -33.83 3.71 12.32
N SER A 177 -33.77 4.71 13.20
CA SER A 177 -33.12 4.62 14.52
C SER A 177 -33.62 3.46 15.38
N ASP A 178 -34.85 3.01 15.15
CA ASP A 178 -35.56 2.09 16.04
C ASP A 178 -35.29 0.62 15.69
N GLU A 179 -35.09 0.26 14.42
CA GLU A 179 -34.78 -1.12 14.00
C GLU A 179 -33.34 -1.54 14.34
N LEU A 180 -32.46 -0.56 14.56
CA LEU A 180 -31.05 -0.74 14.89
C LEU A 180 -30.66 0.01 16.17
N SER A 181 -31.54 0.04 17.16
CA SER A 181 -31.29 0.73 18.43
C SER A 181 -30.04 0.21 19.17
N ASN A 182 -29.65 -1.04 18.90
CA ASN A 182 -28.45 -1.68 19.43
C ASN A 182 -27.18 -1.41 18.61
N VAL A 183 -27.27 -0.78 17.43
CA VAL A 183 -26.10 -0.36 16.66
C VAL A 183 -25.47 0.86 17.31
N MET A 184 -24.18 0.77 17.56
CA MET A 184 -23.36 1.85 18.10
C MET A 184 -22.72 2.67 16.97
N ARG A 185 -22.16 1.97 15.97
CA ARG A 185 -21.46 2.60 14.84
C ARG A 185 -21.47 1.69 13.63
N VAL A 186 -21.44 2.31 12.44
CA VAL A 186 -21.22 1.61 11.18
C VAL A 186 -20.08 2.28 10.43
N ASN A 187 -19.17 1.47 9.92
CA ASN A 187 -18.03 1.93 9.12
C ASN A 187 -17.95 1.17 7.80
N SER A 188 -17.39 1.82 6.77
CA SER A 188 -17.08 1.18 5.48
C SER A 188 -15.65 0.66 5.48
N ALA A 189 -15.43 -0.52 4.91
CA ALA A 189 -14.10 -1.05 4.65
C ALA A 189 -14.07 -1.92 3.39
N VAL A 190 -12.86 -2.22 2.91
CA VAL A 190 -12.62 -3.29 1.93
C VAL A 190 -11.89 -4.40 2.65
N ARG A 191 -12.44 -5.61 2.58
CA ARG A 191 -11.86 -6.79 3.23
C ARG A 191 -11.61 -7.89 2.22
N ARG A 192 -10.55 -8.65 2.43
CA ARG A 192 -10.37 -9.93 1.74
C ARG A 192 -11.26 -11.00 2.37
N ILE A 193 -12.17 -11.57 1.58
CA ILE A 193 -13.12 -12.62 1.98
C ILE A 193 -13.06 -13.71 0.89
N ASP A 194 -12.74 -14.94 1.29
CA ASP A 194 -12.60 -16.08 0.37
C ASP A 194 -11.61 -15.80 -0.79
N GLY A 195 -10.53 -15.08 -0.47
CA GLY A 195 -9.52 -14.71 -1.45
C GLY A 195 -9.88 -13.51 -2.35
N GLN A 196 -11.10 -13.00 -2.29
CA GLN A 196 -11.57 -11.86 -3.10
C GLN A 196 -11.71 -10.58 -2.25
N LEU A 197 -11.50 -9.41 -2.85
CA LEU A 197 -11.83 -8.14 -2.18
C LEU A 197 -13.33 -7.91 -2.27
N LYS A 198 -14.00 -7.84 -1.11
CA LYS A 198 -15.42 -7.52 -1.02
C LYS A 198 -15.63 -6.17 -0.32
N PRO A 199 -16.61 -5.37 -0.76
CA PRO A 199 -17.05 -4.19 -0.02
C PRO A 199 -17.74 -4.65 1.26
N CYS A 200 -17.40 -4.01 2.39
CA CYS A 200 -17.91 -4.41 3.69
C CYS A 200 -18.43 -3.21 4.50
N LEU A 201 -19.48 -3.46 5.29
CA LEU A 201 -19.89 -2.61 6.40
C LEU A 201 -19.56 -3.31 7.73
N TYR A 202 -18.76 -2.65 8.56
CA TYR A 202 -18.46 -3.08 9.92
C TYR A 202 -19.49 -2.44 10.83
N VAL A 203 -20.35 -3.25 11.44
CA VAL A 203 -21.45 -2.79 12.29
C VAL A 203 -21.14 -3.17 13.74
N TYR A 204 -20.81 -2.16 14.54
CA TYR A 204 -20.48 -2.33 15.96
C TYR A 204 -21.74 -2.23 16.79
N LEU A 205 -21.97 -3.22 17.64
CA LEU A 205 -23.18 -3.32 18.47
C LEU A 205 -22.88 -2.95 19.93
N LYS A 206 -23.90 -2.45 20.63
CA LYS A 206 -23.87 -2.14 22.07
C LYS A 206 -23.94 -3.40 22.93
N ASP A 207 -24.54 -4.46 22.39
CA ASP A 207 -24.79 -5.75 23.02
C ASP A 207 -24.37 -6.92 22.12
N GLU A 208 -24.71 -8.13 22.53
CA GLU A 208 -24.39 -9.38 21.83
C GLU A 208 -25.46 -9.79 20.82
N HIS A 209 -26.53 -9.01 20.66
CA HIS A 209 -27.67 -9.39 19.83
C HIS A 209 -27.42 -9.04 18.36
N ILE A 210 -27.02 -10.03 17.57
CA ILE A 210 -26.82 -9.85 16.12
C ILE A 210 -28.16 -10.00 15.38
N PRO A 211 -28.58 -9.00 14.58
CA PRO A 211 -29.76 -9.13 13.73
C PRO A 211 -29.62 -10.30 12.74
N GLN A 212 -30.61 -11.19 12.71
CA GLN A 212 -30.62 -12.32 11.78
C GLN A 212 -31.15 -11.89 10.40
N ASN A 213 -30.63 -12.54 9.35
CA ASN A 213 -31.10 -12.39 7.96
C ASN A 213 -31.04 -10.97 7.39
N PHE A 214 -30.16 -10.14 7.91
CA PHE A 214 -29.97 -8.79 7.40
C PHE A 214 -29.02 -8.81 6.19
N ASN A 215 -29.55 -8.48 5.01
CA ASN A 215 -28.77 -8.32 3.79
C ASN A 215 -28.85 -6.85 3.35
N PHE A 216 -27.70 -6.27 2.98
CA PHE A 216 -27.65 -4.90 2.48
C PHE A 216 -27.07 -4.88 1.08
N ASN A 217 -27.79 -4.23 0.18
CA ASN A 217 -27.28 -3.93 -1.14
C ASN A 217 -27.30 -2.42 -1.34
N VAL A 218 -26.30 -1.92 -2.04
CA VAL A 218 -26.21 -0.51 -2.39
C VAL A 218 -26.67 -0.31 -3.82
N LEU A 219 -27.50 0.72 -4.04
CA LEU A 219 -27.97 1.08 -5.38
C LEU A 219 -27.03 2.13 -5.98
N THR A 220 -26.44 1.85 -7.14
CA THR A 220 -25.56 2.82 -7.80
C THR A 220 -26.36 3.93 -8.51
N LYS A 221 -25.66 4.90 -9.10
CA LYS A 221 -26.32 6.01 -9.81
C LYS A 221 -27.09 5.53 -11.04
N THR A 222 -26.66 4.44 -11.67
CA THR A 222 -27.36 3.82 -12.81
C THR A 222 -28.44 2.82 -12.39
N GLY A 223 -28.70 2.69 -11.08
CA GLY A 223 -29.64 1.71 -10.54
C GLY A 223 -29.09 0.29 -10.48
N LEU A 224 -27.77 0.10 -10.64
CA LEU A 224 -27.15 -1.21 -10.45
C LEU A 224 -27.19 -1.58 -8.97
N ASN A 225 -27.63 -2.79 -8.65
CA ASN A 225 -27.63 -3.29 -7.29
C ASN A 225 -26.28 -3.96 -6.99
N GLN A 226 -25.62 -3.59 -5.90
CA GLN A 226 -24.33 -4.16 -5.52
C GLN A 226 -24.38 -4.73 -4.11
N PRO A 227 -24.09 -6.03 -3.93
CA PRO A 227 -24.13 -6.63 -2.61
C PRO A 227 -22.99 -6.12 -1.73
N VAL A 228 -23.29 -5.85 -0.47
CA VAL A 228 -22.31 -5.43 0.53
C VAL A 228 -22.31 -6.40 1.69
N HIS A 229 -21.12 -6.89 2.03
CA HIS A 229 -20.97 -7.83 3.12
C HIS A 229 -21.05 -7.11 4.46
N ILE A 230 -21.80 -7.65 5.42
CA ILE A 230 -21.96 -7.01 6.73
C ILE A 230 -21.22 -7.84 7.75
N ILE A 231 -20.33 -7.18 8.48
CA ILE A 231 -19.54 -7.78 9.54
C ILE A 231 -20.08 -7.23 10.84
N TRP A 232 -20.87 -8.05 11.53
CA TRP A 232 -21.42 -7.74 12.84
C TRP A 232 -20.36 -7.94 13.91
N ILE A 233 -20.10 -6.89 14.68
CA ILE A 233 -19.09 -6.90 15.74
C ILE A 233 -19.82 -6.62 17.06
N PRO A 234 -20.19 -7.67 17.82
CA PRO A 234 -20.76 -7.47 19.14
C PRO A 234 -19.73 -6.86 20.08
N ARG A 235 -20.19 -6.25 21.19
CA ARG A 235 -19.31 -5.57 22.14
C ARG A 235 -18.22 -6.49 22.70
N SER A 236 -18.54 -7.76 22.98
CA SER A 236 -17.55 -8.75 23.42
C SER A 236 -16.39 -8.97 22.43
N ALA A 237 -16.65 -8.76 21.14
CA ALA A 237 -15.69 -8.94 20.06
C ALA A 237 -14.93 -7.65 19.71
N PHE A 238 -15.14 -6.56 20.47
CA PHE A 238 -14.34 -5.36 20.31
C PHE A 238 -12.88 -5.70 20.55
N PRO A 239 -11.96 -5.20 19.71
CA PRO A 239 -10.55 -5.38 19.94
C PRO A 239 -10.17 -4.79 21.29
N LYS A 240 -9.25 -5.47 21.96
CA LYS A 240 -8.70 -5.07 23.25
C LYS A 240 -7.22 -4.83 23.10
N PRO A 241 -6.65 -3.85 23.81
CA PRO A 241 -5.20 -3.76 23.94
C PRO A 241 -4.68 -5.07 24.52
N HIS A 242 -3.54 -5.54 24.02
CA HIS A 242 -2.91 -6.77 24.47
C HIS A 242 -2.21 -6.56 25.82
N LEU A 243 -2.97 -6.26 26.86
CA LEU A 243 -2.50 -6.05 28.22
C LEU A 243 -2.23 -7.41 28.91
N LYS A 244 -0.96 -7.65 29.27
CA LYS A 244 -0.37 -8.78 30.05
C LYS A 244 0.32 -9.91 29.26
N SER A 245 1.54 -10.22 29.71
CA SER A 245 2.46 -11.32 29.37
C SER A 245 3.12 -11.26 27.99
N GLY A 246 4.41 -10.90 27.93
CA GLY A 246 5.32 -11.01 26.78
C GLY A 246 6.56 -10.13 26.90
N ASP A 247 7.70 -10.51 26.31
CA ASP A 247 9.07 -10.01 26.58
C ASP A 247 9.15 -8.51 26.93
N SER A 248 9.84 -8.25 28.04
CA SER A 248 9.21 -7.50 29.13
C SER A 248 9.61 -6.03 29.16
N VAL A 249 9.03 -5.18 28.32
CA VAL A 249 9.10 -3.74 28.62
C VAL A 249 8.02 -3.38 29.63
N LYS A 250 8.49 -3.06 30.83
CA LYS A 250 7.66 -2.71 31.97
C LYS A 250 8.25 -1.54 32.73
N LEU A 251 7.38 -0.74 33.34
CA LEU A 251 7.78 0.07 34.48
C LEU A 251 8.10 -0.87 35.64
N ARG A 252 9.10 -0.52 36.45
CA ARG A 252 9.47 -1.30 37.65
C ARG A 252 8.30 -1.56 38.61
N SER A 253 7.25 -0.73 38.54
CA SER A 253 6.03 -0.78 39.35
C SER A 253 4.77 -1.27 38.62
N SER A 254 4.84 -1.62 37.32
CA SER A 254 3.65 -2.03 36.53
C SER A 254 3.51 -3.55 36.46
N LEU A 255 2.26 -4.02 36.47
CA LEU A 255 1.86 -5.42 36.22
C LEU A 255 1.64 -5.71 34.73
N ALA A 256 1.65 -4.68 33.87
CA ALA A 256 1.50 -4.83 32.42
C ALA A 256 2.88 -4.98 31.76
N ASN A 257 2.98 -5.96 30.87
CA ASN A 257 4.14 -6.18 30.00
C ASN A 257 3.69 -5.92 28.56
N GLY A 258 4.57 -5.29 27.78
CA GLY A 258 4.43 -5.12 26.33
C GLY A 258 5.77 -5.34 25.64
N THR A 259 5.75 -5.32 24.32
CA THR A 259 6.88 -5.59 23.43
C THR A 259 7.46 -4.28 22.90
N LEU A 260 8.77 -4.24 22.64
CA LEU A 260 9.40 -3.13 21.90
C LEU A 260 9.15 -3.29 20.40
N CYS A 261 8.79 -2.19 19.74
CA CYS A 261 8.63 -2.15 18.30
C CYS A 261 10.00 -2.04 17.63
N CYS A 262 10.63 -0.87 17.75
CA CYS A 262 11.93 -0.57 17.17
C CYS A 262 12.68 0.48 17.97
N PHE A 263 13.94 0.66 17.59
CA PHE A 263 14.72 1.82 17.99
C PHE A 263 14.58 2.92 16.95
N LEU A 264 14.44 4.15 17.43
CA LEU A 264 14.25 5.36 16.68
C LEU A 264 15.38 6.34 16.98
N LYS A 265 15.74 7.12 15.98
CA LYS A 265 16.70 8.22 16.11
C LYS A 265 16.20 9.40 15.28
N LYS A 266 16.52 10.62 15.70
CA LYS A 266 16.35 11.77 14.82
C LYS A 266 17.49 11.77 13.79
N PRO A 267 17.29 12.23 12.54
CA PRO A 267 18.33 12.20 11.49
C PRO A 267 19.70 12.78 11.92
N ASN A 268 19.72 13.74 12.86
CA ASN A 268 20.93 14.35 13.41
C ASN A 268 21.04 14.23 14.95
N GLY A 269 20.18 13.43 15.59
CA GLY A 269 20.15 13.28 17.05
C GLY A 269 21.19 12.29 17.53
N LYS A 270 21.77 12.49 18.73
CA LYS A 270 22.60 11.46 19.38
C LYS A 270 21.79 10.46 20.19
N SER A 271 20.64 10.88 20.72
CA SER A 271 19.78 10.03 21.53
C SER A 271 19.04 9.00 20.69
N VAL A 272 19.06 7.77 21.17
CA VAL A 272 18.26 6.64 20.66
C VAL A 272 17.05 6.47 21.57
N PHE A 273 15.90 6.22 20.97
CA PHE A 273 14.64 5.97 21.66
C PHE A 273 14.13 4.58 21.30
N ALA A 274 13.58 3.82 22.24
CA ALA A 274 12.79 2.64 21.93
C ALA A 274 11.31 3.02 21.84
N LEU A 275 10.63 2.53 20.81
CA LEU A 275 9.21 2.73 20.55
C LEU A 275 8.40 1.54 21.11
N THR A 276 7.27 1.83 21.74
CA THR A 276 6.26 0.83 22.16
C THR A 276 4.89 1.52 22.30
N CYS A 277 3.85 0.79 22.69
CA CYS A 277 2.54 1.38 22.98
C CYS A 277 2.52 2.13 24.32
N ARG A 278 1.76 3.21 24.41
CA ARG A 278 1.57 3.98 25.64
C ARG A 278 0.81 3.16 26.68
N HIS A 279 -0.21 2.41 26.26
CA HIS A 279 -1.03 1.63 27.18
C HIS A 279 -0.25 0.55 27.95
N VAL A 280 0.95 0.18 27.48
CA VAL A 280 1.87 -0.71 28.19
C VAL A 280 2.32 -0.09 29.53
N PHE A 281 2.45 1.24 29.57
CA PHE A 281 2.86 1.98 30.77
C PHE A 281 1.68 2.57 31.55
N ASN A 282 0.64 3.01 30.85
CA ASN A 282 -0.58 3.53 31.46
C ASN A 282 -1.81 3.09 30.66
N PRO A 283 -2.58 2.10 31.14
CA PRO A 283 -3.67 1.48 30.38
C PRO A 283 -4.93 2.36 30.30
N ILE A 284 -5.02 3.44 31.07
CA ILE A 284 -6.22 4.29 31.11
C ILE A 284 -6.26 5.17 29.86
N PRO A 285 -7.26 5.04 28.98
CA PRO A 285 -7.33 5.87 27.78
C PRO A 285 -7.43 7.35 28.14
N SER A 286 -6.62 8.20 27.49
CA SER A 286 -6.64 9.64 27.72
C SER A 286 -6.06 10.36 26.52
N ASN A 287 -6.74 11.40 26.00
CA ASN A 287 -6.19 12.23 24.94
C ASN A 287 -5.01 13.07 25.47
N ILE A 288 -3.78 12.66 25.14
CA ILE A 288 -2.57 13.26 25.67
C ILE A 288 -1.43 13.18 24.66
N GLN A 289 -0.61 14.22 24.61
CA GLN A 289 0.61 14.25 23.82
C GLN A 289 1.65 15.13 24.53
N ARG A 290 2.69 14.52 25.13
CA ARG A 290 3.71 15.30 25.85
C ARG A 290 4.98 14.54 26.13
N PHE A 291 6.04 15.30 26.40
CA PHE A 291 7.18 14.81 27.17
C PHE A 291 6.84 14.76 28.66
N LEU A 292 7.31 13.73 29.35
CA LEU A 292 7.11 13.58 30.78
C LEU A 292 8.07 14.49 31.54
N GLU A 293 7.53 15.25 32.49
CA GLU A 293 8.33 16.07 33.42
C GLU A 293 9.22 15.20 34.32
N ASN A 294 8.73 14.01 34.68
CA ASN A 294 9.42 13.05 35.54
C ASN A 294 9.53 11.70 34.82
N PRO A 295 10.59 11.49 34.02
CA PRO A 295 10.81 10.23 33.32
C PRO A 295 10.87 9.04 34.29
N LYS A 296 10.25 7.92 33.91
CA LYS A 296 10.19 6.72 34.76
C LYS A 296 11.15 5.66 34.23
N PRO A 297 11.89 4.94 35.09
CA PRO A 297 12.81 3.90 34.64
C PRO A 297 12.04 2.74 34.02
N VAL A 298 12.52 2.32 32.85
CA VAL A 298 11.98 1.21 32.09
C VAL A 298 12.96 0.05 32.10
N THR A 299 12.46 -1.14 32.38
CA THR A 299 13.27 -2.37 32.37
C THR A 299 12.85 -3.28 31.23
N SER A 300 13.82 -3.99 30.65
CA SER A 300 13.63 -5.16 29.77
C SER A 300 14.35 -6.36 30.36
N ASN A 301 13.67 -7.51 30.46
CA ASN A 301 14.19 -8.74 31.06
C ASN A 301 14.85 -8.53 32.43
N GLY A 302 14.30 -7.62 33.24
CA GLY A 302 14.80 -7.26 34.57
C GLY A 302 15.90 -6.19 34.59
N SER A 303 16.52 -5.88 33.46
CA SER A 303 17.60 -4.87 33.34
C SER A 303 17.04 -3.51 32.94
N LYS A 304 17.53 -2.41 33.55
CA LYS A 304 17.15 -1.04 33.14
C LYS A 304 17.69 -0.75 31.74
N ILE A 305 16.81 -0.47 30.78
CA ILE A 305 17.17 -0.13 29.40
C ILE A 305 17.14 1.37 29.11
N GLY A 306 16.38 2.13 29.91
CA GLY A 306 16.18 3.55 29.68
C GLY A 306 15.12 4.15 30.56
N GLU A 307 14.55 5.26 30.11
CA GLU A 307 13.53 6.03 30.81
C GLU A 307 12.39 6.40 29.87
N TRP A 308 11.15 6.17 30.29
CA TRP A 308 9.96 6.62 29.57
C TRP A 308 9.91 8.14 29.60
N THR A 309 10.04 8.78 28.44
CA THR A 309 10.17 10.24 28.32
C THR A 309 9.07 10.90 27.52
N TYR A 310 8.33 10.16 26.70
CA TYR A 310 7.25 10.70 25.87
C TYR A 310 6.05 9.76 25.84
N GLU A 311 4.86 10.33 25.86
CA GLU A 311 3.59 9.61 25.70
C GLU A 311 2.69 10.34 24.70
N GLN A 312 2.02 9.57 23.85
CA GLN A 312 0.92 10.02 23.02
C GLN A 312 -0.19 8.96 23.01
N MET A 313 -1.40 9.41 23.30
CA MET A 313 -2.61 8.63 23.11
C MET A 313 -3.70 9.57 22.58
N ASP A 314 -4.18 9.32 21.38
CA ASP A 314 -5.25 10.07 20.71
C ASP A 314 -5.98 9.13 19.74
N GLU A 315 -6.81 9.68 18.83
CA GLU A 315 -7.56 8.87 17.86
C GLU A 315 -6.67 8.17 16.82
N GLN A 316 -5.41 8.55 16.66
CA GLN A 316 -4.52 7.97 15.65
C GLN A 316 -3.39 7.15 16.27
N PHE A 317 -2.93 7.53 17.46
CA PHE A 317 -1.71 7.00 18.05
C PHE A 317 -1.94 6.47 19.47
N ASP A 318 -1.28 5.35 19.77
CA ASP A 318 -1.05 4.81 21.11
C ASP A 318 0.43 4.44 21.18
N MET A 319 1.26 5.41 21.57
CA MET A 319 2.71 5.27 21.51
C MET A 319 3.46 5.95 22.66
N ALA A 320 4.55 5.33 23.07
CA ALA A 320 5.47 5.85 24.06
C ALA A 320 6.92 5.70 23.58
N LEU A 321 7.76 6.65 24.00
CA LEU A 321 9.20 6.59 23.75
C LEU A 321 9.97 6.40 25.05
N VAL A 322 10.91 5.47 24.99
CA VAL A 322 11.87 5.18 26.05
C VAL A 322 13.23 5.70 25.60
N LYS A 323 13.75 6.75 26.23
CA LYS A 323 15.11 7.22 25.94
C LYS A 323 16.11 6.20 26.47
N MET A 324 16.93 5.63 25.59
CA MET A 324 17.88 4.57 25.91
C MET A 324 19.08 5.10 26.68
N ASN A 325 19.63 4.29 27.58
CA ASN A 325 20.94 4.57 28.20
C ASN A 325 22.07 4.23 27.22
N GLU A 326 23.14 5.04 27.19
CA GLU A 326 24.29 4.85 26.28
C GLU A 326 24.99 3.48 26.42
N THR A 327 24.79 2.78 27.54
CA THR A 327 25.44 1.51 27.88
C THR A 327 24.60 0.27 27.58
N SER A 328 23.42 0.42 26.98
CA SER A 328 22.57 -0.72 26.64
C SER A 328 23.13 -1.40 25.38
N SER A 329 23.67 -2.62 25.49
CA SER A 329 23.93 -3.44 24.31
C SER A 329 22.60 -3.75 23.65
N ILE A 330 22.27 -3.00 22.60
CA ILE A 330 21.11 -3.28 21.77
C ILE A 330 21.51 -4.43 20.86
N ASP A 331 20.95 -5.62 21.11
CA ASP A 331 21.05 -6.69 20.12
C ASP A 331 20.45 -6.18 18.81
N PRO A 332 21.16 -6.32 17.68
CA PRO A 332 20.66 -5.85 16.40
C PRO A 332 19.31 -6.52 16.17
N ALA A 333 18.31 -5.68 15.90
CA ALA A 333 16.99 -6.16 15.54
C ALA A 333 17.12 -7.10 14.32
N PRO A 334 16.20 -8.07 14.15
CA PRO A 334 16.25 -9.02 13.04
C PRO A 334 16.40 -8.29 11.69
N PRO A 335 16.86 -8.96 10.62
CA PRO A 335 17.33 -8.33 9.39
C PRO A 335 16.19 -7.62 8.65
N PHE A 336 15.91 -6.39 9.07
CA PHE A 336 14.94 -5.52 8.48
C PHE A 336 15.58 -4.75 7.33
N SER A 337 14.77 -4.47 6.32
CA SER A 337 15.16 -3.46 5.34
C SER A 337 15.27 -2.10 6.02
N LYS A 338 16.16 -1.24 5.49
CA LYS A 338 16.24 0.16 5.92
C LYS A 338 15.03 0.98 5.48
N SER A 339 14.24 0.49 4.53
CA SER A 339 13.04 1.18 4.04
C SER A 339 11.79 0.73 4.79
N VAL A 340 10.97 1.70 5.18
CA VAL A 340 9.63 1.49 5.75
C VAL A 340 8.60 1.48 4.62
N HIS A 341 7.55 0.65 4.76
CA HIS A 341 6.44 0.64 3.80
C HIS A 341 5.71 1.99 3.83
N GLN A 342 5.80 2.76 2.75
CA GLN A 342 5.38 4.17 2.72
C GLN A 342 3.87 4.36 2.50
N THR A 343 3.26 3.51 1.68
CA THR A 343 1.86 3.72 1.25
C THR A 343 1.12 2.40 1.19
N PHE A 344 -0.05 2.34 1.82
CA PHE A 344 -0.92 1.16 1.79
C PHE A 344 -2.03 1.35 0.76
N SER A 345 -2.40 0.28 0.06
CA SER A 345 -3.34 0.26 -1.06
C SER A 345 -4.19 -1.01 -1.06
N ASP A 346 -5.27 -1.03 -1.84
CA ASP A 346 -6.10 -2.23 -2.01
C ASP A 346 -5.31 -3.41 -2.60
N SER A 347 -4.23 -3.16 -3.35
CA SER A 347 -3.30 -4.21 -3.80
C SER A 347 -2.56 -4.86 -2.65
N ASP A 348 -2.19 -4.11 -1.61
CA ASP A 348 -1.49 -4.66 -0.45
C ASP A 348 -2.38 -5.65 0.32
N ILE A 349 -3.68 -5.37 0.45
CA ILE A 349 -4.66 -6.29 1.06
C ILE A 349 -4.70 -7.64 0.31
N ARG A 350 -4.41 -7.65 -1.00
CA ARG A 350 -4.44 -8.88 -1.81
C ARG A 350 -3.19 -9.73 -1.64
N SER A 351 -2.02 -9.11 -1.44
CA SER A 351 -0.73 -9.77 -1.63
C SER A 351 0.18 -9.76 -0.40
N MET A 352 -0.06 -8.87 0.56
CA MET A 352 0.88 -8.66 1.67
C MET A 352 0.75 -9.75 2.73
N ASN A 353 1.72 -10.66 2.72
CA ASN A 353 2.01 -11.53 3.85
C ASN A 353 2.83 -10.75 4.87
N VAL A 354 2.48 -10.90 6.14
CA VAL A 354 3.17 -10.22 7.24
C VAL A 354 3.74 -11.20 8.24
N SER A 355 4.80 -10.74 8.88
CA SER A 355 5.44 -11.40 10.01
C SER A 355 5.42 -10.44 11.21
N VAL A 356 5.20 -10.98 12.40
CA VAL A 356 5.19 -10.23 13.65
C VAL A 356 6.20 -10.84 14.59
N ILE A 357 7.06 -10.01 15.20
CA ILE A 357 7.95 -10.44 16.28
C ILE A 357 7.19 -10.30 17.58
N THR A 358 6.67 -11.42 18.06
CA THR A 358 5.94 -11.50 19.32
C THR A 358 6.88 -11.94 20.44
N LYS A 359 6.40 -11.86 21.67
CA LYS A 359 7.07 -12.44 22.84
C LYS A 359 7.42 -13.92 22.70
N ASN A 360 6.60 -14.66 21.94
CA ASN A 360 6.66 -16.10 21.78
C ASN A 360 7.37 -16.47 20.46
N GLY A 361 8.10 -15.52 19.87
CA GLY A 361 8.80 -15.68 18.60
C GLY A 361 8.03 -15.12 17.41
N PHE A 362 8.39 -15.59 16.22
CA PHE A 362 7.82 -15.11 14.96
C PHE A 362 6.45 -15.74 14.69
N LYS A 363 5.48 -14.90 14.37
CA LYS A 363 4.16 -15.33 13.89
C LYS A 363 3.92 -14.76 12.50
N MET A 364 3.21 -15.52 11.68
CA MET A 364 2.89 -15.18 10.30
C MET A 364 1.40 -14.88 10.16
N GLY A 365 1.06 -14.00 9.22
CA GLY A 365 -0.32 -13.80 8.78
C GLY A 365 -0.38 -12.92 7.55
N LYS A 366 -1.51 -12.25 7.36
CA LYS A 366 -1.81 -11.46 6.16
C LYS A 366 -2.52 -10.17 6.51
N LEU A 367 -2.27 -9.13 5.73
CA LEU A 367 -3.06 -7.90 5.76
C LEU A 367 -4.44 -8.18 5.14
N ILE A 368 -5.51 -8.01 5.92
CA ILE A 368 -6.88 -8.34 5.49
C ILE A 368 -7.77 -7.11 5.30
N ALA A 369 -7.44 -5.98 5.93
CA ALA A 369 -8.12 -4.69 5.72
C ALA A 369 -7.21 -3.50 6.09
N ILE A 370 -7.54 -2.33 5.52
CA ILE A 370 -6.92 -1.04 5.85
C ILE A 370 -8.04 -0.06 6.21
N HIS A 371 -8.01 0.49 7.43
CA HIS A 371 -9.08 1.30 8.02
C HIS A 371 -8.76 2.80 8.00
N ARG A 372 -8.54 3.37 6.80
CA ARG A 372 -8.01 4.75 6.66
C ARG A 372 -8.83 5.84 7.35
N ASN A 373 -10.14 5.84 7.13
CA ASN A 373 -11.07 6.86 7.67
C ASN A 373 -12.15 6.22 8.53
N THR A 374 -11.84 5.06 9.08
CA THR A 374 -12.78 4.20 9.79
C THR A 374 -12.35 4.12 11.24
N SER A 375 -13.24 4.56 12.12
CA SER A 375 -12.98 4.59 13.56
C SER A 375 -13.33 3.25 14.20
N ILE A 376 -12.29 2.53 14.65
CA ILE A 376 -12.39 1.22 15.30
C ILE A 376 -12.42 1.42 16.82
N PRO A 377 -13.50 1.03 17.51
CA PRO A 377 -13.58 1.08 18.96
C PRO A 377 -12.73 -0.02 19.59
N PHE A 378 -11.89 0.36 20.55
CA PHE A 378 -11.14 -0.53 21.43
C PHE A 378 -11.70 -0.48 22.84
N ASP A 379 -11.88 -1.65 23.46
CA ASP A 379 -12.35 -1.79 24.83
C ASP A 379 -11.17 -1.87 25.80
N TYR A 380 -10.92 -0.77 26.54
CA TYR A 380 -9.94 -0.65 27.61
C TYR A 380 -10.59 -0.94 28.96
N ASP A 381 -11.02 -2.19 29.15
CA ASP A 381 -11.67 -2.67 30.39
C ASP A 381 -12.93 -1.86 30.79
N GLY A 382 -13.78 -1.55 29.80
CA GLY A 382 -15.05 -0.85 29.96
C GLY A 382 -15.07 0.53 29.31
N ASP A 383 -13.90 1.18 29.21
CA ASP A 383 -13.73 2.46 28.53
C ASP A 383 -13.46 2.22 27.03
N ILE A 384 -14.29 2.83 26.18
CA ILE A 384 -14.13 2.72 24.72
C ILE A 384 -13.24 3.86 24.24
N HIS A 385 -12.15 3.52 23.56
CA HIS A 385 -11.30 4.47 22.86
C HIS A 385 -11.26 4.14 21.38
N ASP A 386 -11.40 5.16 20.55
CA ASP A 386 -11.55 5.01 19.11
C ASP A 386 -10.23 5.26 18.39
N PHE A 387 -9.89 4.38 17.44
CA PHE A 387 -8.73 4.55 16.59
C PHE A 387 -9.07 4.65 15.10
N VAL A 388 -8.42 5.53 14.38
CA VAL A 388 -8.49 5.67 12.92
C VAL A 388 -7.16 5.30 12.27
N GLY A 389 -7.19 4.94 10.98
CA GLY A 389 -5.98 4.68 10.21
C GLY A 389 -5.31 3.32 10.46
N LEU A 390 -6.02 2.38 11.09
CA LEU A 390 -5.41 1.10 11.49
C LEU A 390 -5.27 0.09 10.34
N LEU A 391 -4.26 -0.77 10.47
CA LEU A 391 -4.09 -1.98 9.66
C LEU A 391 -4.69 -3.17 10.40
N GLU A 392 -5.44 -4.03 9.70
CA GLU A 392 -6.01 -5.26 10.26
C GLU A 392 -5.36 -6.49 9.64
N PHE A 393 -4.90 -7.41 10.50
CA PHE A 393 -4.23 -8.64 10.09
C PHE A 393 -4.93 -9.88 10.66
N SER A 394 -4.81 -11.01 9.96
CA SER A 394 -5.25 -12.32 10.45
C SER A 394 -4.31 -13.43 9.99
N GLN A 395 -4.31 -14.56 10.70
CA GLN A 395 -3.56 -15.75 10.30
C GLN A 395 -4.14 -16.42 9.04
N THR A 396 -5.43 -16.19 8.75
CA THR A 396 -6.13 -16.79 7.60
C THR A 396 -6.87 -15.73 6.79
N ASP A 397 -7.24 -16.07 5.55
CA ASP A 397 -8.05 -15.21 4.66
C ASP A 397 -9.56 -15.31 4.95
N ALA A 398 -9.98 -16.12 5.94
CA ALA A 398 -11.38 -16.46 6.17
C ALA A 398 -12.01 -15.56 7.24
N THR A 399 -13.22 -15.07 6.97
CA THR A 399 -13.90 -14.02 7.76
C THR A 399 -14.46 -14.49 9.09
N GLU A 400 -14.95 -15.73 9.17
CA GLU A 400 -15.62 -16.25 10.38
C GLU A 400 -14.73 -17.17 11.22
N SER A 401 -13.65 -17.69 10.61
CA SER A 401 -12.64 -18.55 11.25
C SER A 401 -11.26 -17.92 11.26
N GLY A 402 -11.20 -16.59 11.06
CA GLY A 402 -10.00 -15.80 11.26
C GLY A 402 -9.42 -16.09 12.64
N ARG A 403 -8.09 -16.08 12.72
CA ARG A 403 -7.39 -16.21 14.01
C ARG A 403 -6.44 -15.05 14.13
N THR A 404 -6.50 -14.37 15.28
CA THR A 404 -5.56 -13.29 15.59
C THR A 404 -4.12 -13.78 15.52
N ILE A 405 -3.24 -12.95 14.97
CA ILE A 405 -1.81 -13.25 14.88
C ILE A 405 -1.18 -13.05 16.25
N THR A 406 -1.60 -12.03 16.99
CA THR A 406 -1.01 -11.62 18.25
C THR A 406 -1.87 -12.05 19.44
N GLU A 407 -1.28 -12.01 20.63
CA GLU A 407 -1.96 -12.32 21.89
C GLU A 407 -1.59 -11.28 22.96
N LYS A 408 -2.24 -11.34 24.13
CA LYS A 408 -1.94 -10.44 25.25
C LYS A 408 -0.42 -10.39 25.51
N GLY A 409 0.10 -9.18 25.68
CA GLY A 409 1.50 -8.78 25.84
C GLY A 409 2.29 -8.52 24.55
N ASP A 410 1.70 -8.77 23.37
CA ASP A 410 2.30 -8.41 22.09
C ASP A 410 2.08 -6.94 21.70
N SER A 411 1.44 -6.14 22.57
CA SER A 411 1.31 -4.69 22.34
C SER A 411 2.67 -4.02 22.19
N GLY A 412 2.83 -3.22 21.16
CA GLY A 412 4.10 -2.63 20.76
C GLY A 412 4.95 -3.53 19.87
N ALA A 413 4.54 -4.76 19.55
CA ALA A 413 5.29 -5.62 18.63
C ALA A 413 5.36 -5.03 17.21
N MET A 414 6.51 -5.21 16.55
CA MET A 414 6.67 -4.81 15.15
C MET A 414 6.03 -5.82 14.20
N VAL A 415 5.31 -5.28 13.21
CA VAL A 415 4.86 -5.98 12.00
C VAL A 415 5.77 -5.59 10.83
N PHE A 416 6.15 -6.55 10.01
CA PHE A 416 6.91 -6.33 8.78
C PHE A 416 6.40 -7.21 7.64
N ASP A 417 6.61 -6.77 6.41
CA ASP A 417 6.31 -7.54 5.21
C ASP A 417 7.23 -8.77 5.15
N SER A 418 6.65 -9.96 5.06
CA SER A 418 7.38 -11.22 5.06
C SER A 418 8.34 -11.36 3.87
N ASN A 419 8.03 -10.71 2.74
CA ASN A 419 8.81 -10.79 1.52
C ASN A 419 9.93 -9.75 1.51
N THR A 420 9.58 -8.47 1.67
CA THR A 420 10.53 -7.36 1.56
C THR A 420 11.31 -7.08 2.84
N LYS A 421 10.83 -7.60 3.98
CA LYS A 421 11.33 -7.28 5.33
C LYS A 421 11.24 -5.80 5.68
N ASN A 422 10.43 -5.02 4.95
CA ASN A 422 10.13 -3.64 5.28
C ASN A 422 9.23 -3.58 6.51
N PRO A 423 9.53 -2.74 7.51
CA PRO A 423 8.61 -2.48 8.61
C PRO A 423 7.28 -1.91 8.11
N VAL A 424 6.18 -2.40 8.69
CA VAL A 424 4.79 -2.11 8.29
C VAL A 424 4.05 -1.34 9.37
N GLY A 425 4.08 -1.81 10.62
CA GLY A 425 3.28 -1.23 11.69
C GLY A 425 3.67 -1.68 13.09
N MET A 426 3.04 -1.06 14.09
CA MET A 426 3.17 -1.40 15.50
C MET A 426 1.84 -1.93 16.06
N ILE A 427 1.83 -3.16 16.57
CA ILE A 427 0.65 -3.81 17.13
C ILE A 427 0.12 -3.02 18.32
N ILE A 428 -1.17 -2.72 18.33
CA ILE A 428 -1.85 -2.11 19.49
C ILE A 428 -2.70 -3.12 20.26
N GLY A 429 -3.23 -4.14 19.59
CA GLY A 429 -4.12 -5.11 20.19
C GLY A 429 -4.82 -5.98 19.15
N GLY A 430 -5.93 -6.59 19.54
CA GLY A 430 -6.62 -7.58 18.74
C GLY A 430 -7.90 -8.08 19.39
N ASN A 431 -8.68 -8.84 18.63
CA ASN A 431 -9.76 -9.68 19.11
C ASN A 431 -9.46 -11.15 18.75
N ASP A 432 -10.46 -12.03 18.78
CA ASP A 432 -10.24 -13.46 18.48
C ASP A 432 -9.85 -13.71 17.02
N THR A 433 -10.32 -12.87 16.10
CA THR A 433 -10.15 -13.08 14.65
C THR A 433 -9.00 -12.29 14.03
N SER A 434 -8.67 -11.15 14.63
CA SER A 434 -7.85 -10.13 13.99
C SER A 434 -6.90 -9.43 14.96
N SER A 435 -5.75 -9.02 14.45
CA SER A 435 -4.78 -8.15 15.12
C SER A 435 -4.75 -6.79 14.44
N PHE A 436 -4.53 -5.72 15.20
CA PHE A 436 -4.53 -4.36 14.68
C PHE A 436 -3.20 -3.67 14.95
N ALA A 437 -2.73 -2.87 13.99
CA ALA A 437 -1.51 -2.07 14.12
C ALA A 437 -1.70 -0.64 13.62
N ILE A 438 -0.94 0.28 14.23
CA ILE A 438 -0.73 1.62 13.70
C ILE A 438 0.33 1.53 12.59
N PRO A 439 0.10 2.12 11.40
CA PRO A 439 1.13 2.22 10.36
C PRO A 439 2.41 2.87 10.89
N LEU A 440 3.56 2.23 10.66
CA LEU A 440 4.81 2.74 11.22
C LEU A 440 5.26 4.04 10.53
N VAL A 441 4.92 4.21 9.26
CA VAL A 441 5.18 5.46 8.51
C VAL A 441 4.55 6.66 9.21
N ASP A 442 3.29 6.56 9.66
CA ASP A 442 2.59 7.63 10.36
C ASP A 442 3.29 8.00 11.68
N ILE A 443 3.78 7.01 12.42
CA ILE A 443 4.53 7.23 13.67
C ILE A 443 5.84 7.98 13.39
N LEU A 444 6.58 7.57 12.36
CA LEU A 444 7.87 8.16 12.02
C LEU A 444 7.74 9.60 11.53
N GLU A 445 6.70 9.88 10.73
CA GLU A 445 6.36 11.23 10.28
C GLU A 445 5.97 12.12 11.46
N GLN A 446 5.10 11.63 12.35
CA GLN A 446 4.65 12.35 13.54
C GLN A 446 5.82 12.72 14.47
N LEU A 447 6.75 11.78 14.69
CA LEU A 447 7.89 11.98 15.58
C LEU A 447 9.09 12.67 14.90
N LYS A 448 9.08 12.77 13.56
CA LYS A 448 10.22 13.23 12.73
C LYS A 448 11.48 12.42 13.03
N THR A 449 11.35 11.10 13.00
CA THR A 449 12.41 10.13 13.32
C THR A 449 12.58 9.11 12.21
N GLU A 450 13.71 8.41 12.23
CA GLU A 450 14.00 7.25 11.39
C GLU A 450 14.27 6.03 12.28
N ILE A 451 14.09 4.83 11.70
CA ILE A 451 14.44 3.59 12.39
C ILE A 451 15.95 3.50 12.49
N PHE A 452 16.43 3.30 13.71
CA PHE A 452 17.83 3.09 14.01
C PHE A 452 18.16 1.60 14.01
N PHE A 453 19.01 1.21 13.09
CA PHE A 453 19.65 -0.10 13.10
C PHE A 453 21.01 0.06 13.76
N SER A 454 21.25 -0.64 14.87
CA SER A 454 22.61 -0.73 15.42
C SER A 454 23.49 -1.30 14.32
N PRO A 455 24.62 -0.66 13.96
CA PRO A 455 25.57 -1.27 13.05
C PRO A 455 25.94 -2.62 13.66
N GLN A 456 25.82 -3.70 12.88
CA GLN A 456 26.44 -4.96 13.27
C GLN A 456 27.89 -4.61 13.60
N ILE A 457 28.31 -4.90 14.84
CA ILE A 457 29.73 -5.07 15.10
C ILE A 457 30.06 -6.31 14.27
N ASP A 458 30.58 -6.10 13.06
CA ASP A 458 31.17 -7.18 12.26
C ASP A 458 32.21 -7.83 13.17
N ALA A 459 31.87 -8.99 13.71
CA ALA A 459 32.73 -9.82 14.54
C ALA A 459 33.46 -10.83 13.66
#